data_AF-A0AA41VQ24-F1
#
_entry.id   AF-A0AA41VQ24-F1
#
_cell.length_a   1.000
_cell.length_b   1.000
_cell.length_c   1.000
_cell.angle_alpha   90.00
_cell.angle_beta   90.00
_cell.angle_gamma   90.00
#
_symmetry.space_group_name_H-M   'P 1'
#
loop_
_entity.id
_entity.type
_entity.pdbx_description
1 polymer ?
#
loop_
_entity_poly.entity_id
_entity_poly.type
_entity_poly.pdbx_seq_one_letter_code
_entity_poly.pdbx_strand_id
1 'polypeptide(L)'
;MGRDTIADIITSIRNADMDKKGTVRIASTNITENIVKILLREVFIENVRKHRESNKKFLVLTLRRRRNRKGPYITILKRISRPGLRIYFNAQRIPRILGGMGIVILSTSRGIMTDREARLEGIGGEILKDWLPNITPPPLVDTSRGLPEMKEQKWIHEGLITESLPNGMFRVHLDNEDPILGYVSGRIRRSFIRILPGDKVKIEVSRYDSTRGRIIYRLRNKYSND
;
A
#
# COMPACT_ATOMS: atom_id res chain seq x y z
N MET A 1 -4.65 -2.39 31.27
CA MET A 1 -3.73 -2.97 30.26
C MET A 1 -4.61 -3.52 29.15
N GLY A 2 -4.44 -3.07 27.90
CA GLY A 2 -5.38 -3.37 26.82
C GLY A 2 -5.46 -4.88 26.52
N ARG A 3 -6.66 -5.39 26.21
CA ARG A 3 -6.83 -6.78 25.73
C ARG A 3 -6.21 -7.02 24.34
N ASP A 4 -5.68 -5.98 23.69
CA ASP A 4 -5.26 -6.04 22.29
C ASP A 4 -4.01 -5.22 21.99
N THR A 5 -2.86 -5.89 22.04
CA THR A 5 -1.54 -5.28 21.81
C THR A 5 -1.40 -4.66 20.41
N ILE A 6 -2.14 -5.12 19.39
CA ILE A 6 -2.03 -4.60 18.02
C ILE A 6 -2.81 -3.28 17.89
N ALA A 7 -4.00 -3.21 18.48
CA ALA A 7 -4.78 -1.97 18.57
C ALA A 7 -4.02 -0.89 19.35
N ASP A 8 -3.34 -1.25 20.44
CA ASP A 8 -2.55 -0.33 21.26
C ASP A 8 -1.39 0.29 20.46
N ILE A 9 -0.66 -0.48 19.64
CA ILE A 9 0.41 0.03 18.76
C ILE A 9 -0.14 1.04 17.74
N ILE A 10 -1.20 0.65 17.02
CA ILE A 10 -1.81 1.46 15.97
C ILE A 10 -2.31 2.79 16.53
N THR A 11 -2.96 2.74 17.70
CA THR A 11 -3.46 3.92 18.41
C THR A 11 -2.30 4.80 18.91
N SER A 12 -1.24 4.21 19.46
CA SER A 12 -0.06 4.95 19.93
C SER A 12 0.66 5.70 18.81
N ILE A 13 0.85 5.06 17.64
CA ILE A 13 1.47 5.69 16.47
C ILE A 13 0.57 6.81 15.92
N ARG A 14 -0.73 6.55 15.78
CA ARG A 14 -1.70 7.54 15.29
C ARG A 14 -1.76 8.77 16.20
N ASN A 15 -1.85 8.57 17.52
CA ASN A 15 -1.92 9.67 18.49
C ASN A 15 -0.63 10.51 18.45
N ALA A 16 0.54 9.88 18.33
CA ALA A 16 1.79 10.63 18.22
C ALA A 16 1.92 11.43 16.91
N ASP A 17 1.48 10.91 15.77
CA ASP A 17 1.46 11.68 14.50
C ASP A 17 0.46 12.84 14.55
N MET A 18 -0.72 12.65 15.16
CA MET A 18 -1.71 13.72 15.41
C MET A 18 -1.16 14.80 16.36
N ASP A 19 -0.53 14.39 17.47
CA ASP A 19 0.13 15.27 18.46
C ASP A 19 1.43 15.91 17.93
N LYS A 20 1.87 15.58 16.71
CA LYS A 20 3.17 15.96 16.12
C LYS A 20 4.39 15.54 16.95
N LYS A 21 4.23 14.55 17.84
CA LYS A 21 5.29 13.95 18.63
C LYS A 21 6.20 13.14 17.72
N GLY A 22 7.47 13.52 17.64
CA GLY A 22 8.46 12.83 16.80
C GLY A 22 8.82 11.42 17.27
N THR A 23 8.38 11.00 18.46
CA THR A 23 8.75 9.73 19.08
C THR A 23 7.58 9.06 19.78
N VAL A 24 7.49 7.73 19.68
CA VAL A 24 6.49 6.87 20.33
C VAL A 24 7.19 5.80 21.16
N ARG A 25 6.73 5.56 22.38
CA ARG A 25 7.20 4.44 23.22
C ARG A 25 6.10 3.38 23.29
N ILE A 26 6.40 2.15 22.86
CA ILE A 26 5.50 0.99 22.93
C ILE A 26 6.18 -0.19 23.63
N ALA A 27 5.41 -1.16 24.12
CA ALA A 27 5.97 -2.39 24.70
C ALA A 27 6.57 -3.30 23.61
N SER A 28 7.69 -3.98 23.93
CA SER A 28 8.36 -4.92 23.03
C SER A 28 7.82 -6.33 23.22
N THR A 29 7.15 -6.86 22.20
CA THR A 29 6.75 -8.27 22.08
C THR A 29 7.18 -8.78 20.70
N ASN A 30 7.22 -10.09 20.49
CA ASN A 30 7.61 -10.66 19.18
C ASN A 30 6.72 -10.14 18.03
N ILE A 31 5.42 -9.94 18.29
CA ILE A 31 4.47 -9.36 17.33
C ILE A 31 4.79 -7.88 17.10
N THR A 32 5.01 -7.08 18.16
CA THR A 32 5.31 -5.64 17.99
C THR A 32 6.62 -5.43 17.24
N GLU A 33 7.66 -6.21 17.54
CA GLU A 33 8.94 -6.16 16.85
C GLU A 33 8.82 -6.49 15.36
N ASN A 34 8.03 -7.50 14.98
CA ASN A 34 7.86 -7.87 13.58
C ASN A 34 7.04 -6.84 12.79
N ILE A 35 5.96 -6.29 13.38
CA ILE A 35 5.20 -5.18 12.77
C ILE A 35 6.11 -3.95 12.58
N VAL A 36 6.90 -3.59 13.60
CA VAL A 36 7.81 -2.44 13.56
C VAL A 36 8.92 -2.62 12.52
N LYS A 37 9.47 -3.84 12.35
CA LYS A 37 10.42 -4.14 11.27
C LYS A 37 9.81 -3.88 9.88
N ILE A 38 8.56 -4.26 9.65
CA ILE A 38 7.85 -4.00 8.38
C ILE A 38 7.65 -2.49 8.19
N LEU A 39 7.18 -1.77 9.21
CA LEU A 39 6.98 -0.31 9.15
C LEU A 39 8.28 0.48 8.91
N LEU A 40 9.42 -0.01 9.41
CA LEU A 40 10.75 0.53 9.13
C LEU A 40 11.19 0.23 7.69
N ARG A 41 11.01 -1.01 7.22
CA ARG A 41 11.34 -1.45 5.84
C ARG A 41 10.56 -0.67 4.78
N GLU A 42 9.26 -0.44 5.00
CA GLU A 42 8.39 0.33 4.10
C GLU A 42 8.48 1.85 4.34
N VAL A 43 9.43 2.32 5.16
CA VAL A 43 9.79 3.73 5.36
C VAL A 43 8.67 4.62 5.94
N PHE A 44 7.78 4.04 6.73
CA PHE A 44 6.79 4.74 7.56
C PHE A 44 7.40 5.25 8.87
N ILE A 45 8.35 4.49 9.43
CA ILE A 45 9.13 4.84 10.63
C ILE A 45 10.55 5.22 10.18
N GLU A 46 11.15 6.23 10.82
CA GLU A 46 12.50 6.71 10.50
C GLU A 46 13.59 5.92 11.24
N ASN A 47 13.36 5.60 12.52
CA ASN A 47 14.31 4.84 13.34
C ASN A 47 13.59 4.10 14.48
N VAL A 48 14.20 3.04 15.00
CA VAL A 48 13.69 2.20 16.09
C VAL A 48 14.82 1.92 17.08
N ARG A 49 14.64 2.34 18.33
CA ARG A 49 15.58 2.04 19.43
C ARG A 49 14.94 1.06 20.40
N LYS A 50 15.68 0.03 20.82
CA LYS A 50 15.27 -0.85 21.93
C LYS A 50 15.69 -0.20 23.25
N HIS A 51 14.80 -0.21 24.23
CA HIS A 51 15.05 0.28 25.58
C HIS A 51 14.58 -0.75 26.60
N ARG A 52 15.27 -0.86 27.74
CA ARG A 52 14.91 -1.79 28.83
C ARG A 52 14.89 -1.00 30.13
N GLU A 53 13.78 -1.05 30.83
CA GLU A 53 13.54 -0.30 32.07
C GLU A 53 12.81 -1.24 33.04
N SER A 54 13.32 -1.39 34.27
CA SER A 54 12.72 -2.23 35.32
C SER A 54 12.28 -3.61 34.82
N ASN A 55 13.21 -4.30 34.17
CA ASN A 55 13.07 -5.59 33.48
C ASN A 55 12.08 -5.64 32.28
N LYS A 56 11.28 -4.59 32.03
CA LYS A 56 10.36 -4.49 30.89
C LYS A 56 11.09 -3.98 29.64
N LYS A 57 10.76 -4.53 28.47
CA LYS A 57 11.34 -4.16 27.17
C LYS A 57 10.39 -3.22 26.43
N PHE A 58 10.94 -2.17 25.82
CA PHE A 58 10.22 -1.15 25.06
C PHE A 58 10.89 -0.89 23.71
N LEU A 59 10.07 -0.48 22.72
CA LEU A 59 10.53 0.07 21.46
C LEU A 59 10.23 1.56 21.44
N VAL A 60 11.24 2.37 21.18
CA VAL A 60 11.12 3.82 20.94
C VAL A 60 11.22 4.05 19.43
N LEU A 61 10.08 4.38 18.82
CA LEU A 61 9.90 4.59 17.40
C LEU A 61 10.09 6.09 17.10
N THR A 62 10.93 6.45 16.14
CA THR A 62 11.02 7.82 15.61
C THR A 62 10.12 7.93 14.38
N LEU A 63 9.09 8.77 14.47
CA LEU A 63 8.15 8.96 13.36
C LEU A 63 8.70 9.97 12.35
N ARG A 64 8.63 9.60 11.08
CA ARG A 64 9.11 10.43 9.98
C ARG A 64 8.25 11.68 9.83
N ARG A 65 8.87 12.87 9.91
CA ARG A 65 8.16 14.16 9.80
C ARG A 65 8.27 14.78 8.40
N ARG A 66 7.24 15.54 8.01
CA ARG A 66 7.22 16.32 6.76
C ARG A 66 7.70 17.75 7.03
N ARG A 67 8.88 18.13 6.51
CA ARG A 67 9.48 19.47 6.74
C ARG A 67 8.59 20.65 6.33
N ASN A 68 7.84 20.55 5.22
CA ASN A 68 7.18 21.70 4.55
C ASN A 68 5.65 21.58 4.36
N ARG A 69 4.87 20.86 5.20
CA ARG A 69 3.38 20.95 5.17
C ARG A 69 2.77 20.82 6.56
N LYS A 70 1.67 21.54 6.80
CA LYS A 70 0.75 21.29 7.94
C LYS A 70 -0.09 20.03 7.63
N GLY A 71 0.15 18.93 8.34
CA GLY A 71 -0.66 17.71 8.25
C GLY A 71 0.11 16.44 8.69
N PRO A 72 -0.59 15.37 9.11
CA PRO A 72 0.02 14.09 9.49
C PRO A 72 0.81 13.45 8.35
N TYR A 73 1.85 12.68 8.67
CA TYR A 73 2.66 11.98 7.67
C TYR A 73 2.10 10.59 7.34
N ILE A 74 1.51 9.89 8.32
CA ILE A 74 0.94 8.56 8.16
C ILE A 74 -0.58 8.70 8.04
N THR A 75 -1.07 8.78 6.80
CA THR A 75 -2.45 9.22 6.53
C THR A 75 -3.53 8.34 7.18
N ILE A 76 -3.40 7.01 7.12
CA ILE A 76 -4.36 6.06 7.71
C ILE A 76 -3.66 4.77 8.19
N LEU A 77 -3.63 4.53 9.50
CA LEU A 77 -3.43 3.20 10.10
C LEU A 77 -4.78 2.67 10.59
N LYS A 78 -5.33 1.61 9.97
CA LYS A 78 -6.62 1.02 10.33
C LYS A 78 -6.49 -0.46 10.67
N ARG A 79 -7.08 -0.85 11.80
CA ARG A 79 -7.36 -2.25 12.16
C ARG A 79 -8.85 -2.56 11.95
N ILE A 80 -9.21 -3.78 11.57
CA ILE A 80 -10.58 -4.12 11.14
C ILE A 80 -11.04 -5.52 11.57
N SER A 81 -10.23 -6.58 11.38
CA SER A 81 -10.35 -7.82 12.17
C SER A 81 -9.82 -7.54 13.57
N ARG A 82 -10.48 -8.18 14.53
CA ARG A 82 -10.47 -7.88 15.96
C ARG A 82 -10.59 -9.22 16.69
N PRO A 83 -10.31 -9.33 18.00
CA PRO A 83 -10.35 -10.62 18.69
C PRO A 83 -11.69 -11.36 18.58
N GLY A 84 -12.80 -10.61 18.53
CA GLY A 84 -14.16 -11.14 18.32
C GLY A 84 -14.63 -11.23 16.86
N LEU A 85 -13.78 -10.91 15.88
CA LEU A 85 -14.06 -11.10 14.45
C LEU A 85 -12.74 -11.28 13.72
N ARG A 86 -12.28 -12.53 13.61
CA ARG A 86 -11.10 -12.92 12.80
C ARG A 86 -11.53 -13.10 11.35
N ILE A 87 -10.68 -12.70 10.41
CA ILE A 87 -11.04 -12.58 8.99
C ILE A 87 -9.87 -13.10 8.16
N TYR A 88 -10.08 -14.11 7.33
CA TYR A 88 -9.02 -14.76 6.55
C TYR A 88 -9.18 -14.48 5.05
N PHE A 89 -8.07 -14.18 4.38
CA PHE A 89 -7.98 -14.05 2.93
C PHE A 89 -7.13 -15.19 2.35
N ASN A 90 -7.57 -15.78 1.23
CA ASN A 90 -6.67 -16.51 0.34
C ASN A 90 -5.73 -15.51 -0.38
N ALA A 91 -4.55 -15.95 -0.80
CA ALA A 91 -3.54 -15.08 -1.43
C ALA A 91 -4.09 -14.24 -2.59
N GLN A 92 -4.97 -14.85 -3.39
CA GLN A 92 -5.58 -14.25 -4.58
C GLN A 92 -6.56 -13.10 -4.25
N ARG A 93 -7.25 -13.12 -3.09
CA ARG A 93 -8.20 -12.07 -2.68
C ARG A 93 -7.62 -11.06 -1.68
N ILE A 94 -6.31 -11.10 -1.38
CA ILE A 94 -5.71 -10.09 -0.49
C ILE A 94 -5.93 -8.68 -1.08
N PRO A 95 -6.59 -7.75 -0.38
CA PRO A 95 -6.99 -6.46 -0.93
C PRO A 95 -5.78 -5.56 -1.22
N ARG A 96 -5.82 -4.83 -2.35
CA ARG A 96 -4.83 -3.79 -2.69
C ARG A 96 -5.33 -2.43 -2.21
N ILE A 97 -4.83 -1.94 -1.07
CA ILE A 97 -5.26 -0.65 -0.52
C ILE A 97 -4.68 0.49 -1.35
N LEU A 98 -5.55 1.44 -1.73
CA LEU A 98 -5.22 2.62 -2.55
C LEU A 98 -4.43 2.24 -3.82
N GLY A 99 -4.88 1.23 -4.57
CA GLY A 99 -4.21 0.76 -5.79
C GLY A 99 -2.81 0.17 -5.59
N GLY A 100 -2.44 -0.17 -4.34
CA GLY A 100 -1.11 -0.65 -3.97
C GLY A 100 -0.19 0.42 -3.34
N MET A 101 -0.70 1.65 -3.13
CA MET A 101 0.00 2.71 -2.39
C MET A 101 -0.01 2.47 -0.87
N GLY A 102 -1.06 1.82 -0.33
CA GLY A 102 -1.09 1.36 1.06
C GLY A 102 -0.40 0.01 1.21
N ILE A 103 0.11 -0.27 2.42
CA ILE A 103 0.55 -1.60 2.82
C ILE A 103 -0.51 -2.28 3.68
N VAL A 104 -0.55 -3.61 3.60
CA VAL A 104 -1.53 -4.45 4.27
C VAL A 104 -0.73 -5.56 4.98
N ILE A 105 -0.71 -5.54 6.32
CA ILE A 105 0.14 -6.43 7.16
C ILE A 105 -0.70 -7.60 7.68
N LEU A 106 -0.38 -8.82 7.25
CA LEU A 106 -1.13 -10.05 7.58
C LEU A 106 -0.29 -11.01 8.42
N SER A 107 -0.97 -11.75 9.29
CA SER A 107 -0.41 -12.96 9.90
C SER A 107 -0.69 -14.16 8.99
N THR A 108 0.35 -14.85 8.57
CA THR A 108 0.29 -16.07 7.74
C THR A 108 0.90 -17.26 8.50
N SER A 109 0.82 -18.46 7.92
CA SER A 109 1.52 -19.66 8.43
C SER A 109 3.05 -19.52 8.45
N ARG A 110 3.63 -18.61 7.64
CA ARG A 110 5.07 -18.28 7.64
C ARG A 110 5.41 -17.04 8.49
N GLY A 111 4.44 -16.52 9.25
CA GLY A 111 4.62 -15.36 10.12
C GLY A 111 3.97 -14.09 9.57
N ILE A 112 4.36 -12.94 10.15
CA ILE A 112 3.78 -11.64 9.82
C ILE A 112 4.52 -11.03 8.62
N MET A 113 3.80 -10.68 7.57
CA MET A 113 4.33 -10.18 6.30
C MET A 113 3.40 -9.15 5.64
N THR A 114 3.85 -8.51 4.57
CA THR A 114 3.06 -7.60 3.74
C THR A 114 2.21 -8.33 2.71
N ASP A 115 1.19 -7.65 2.18
CA ASP A 115 0.35 -8.13 1.08
C ASP A 115 1.12 -8.36 -0.23
N ARG A 116 2.29 -7.73 -0.39
CA ARG A 116 3.16 -7.97 -1.54
C ARG A 116 3.90 -9.30 -1.36
N GLU A 117 4.53 -9.50 -0.21
CA GLU A 117 5.23 -10.76 0.13
C GLU A 117 4.26 -11.95 0.10
N ALA A 118 3.08 -11.83 0.73
CA ALA A 118 2.07 -12.87 0.75
C ALA A 118 1.55 -13.28 -0.65
N ARG A 119 1.35 -12.31 -1.55
CA ARG A 119 0.97 -12.61 -2.94
C ARG A 119 2.11 -13.23 -3.75
N LEU A 120 3.36 -12.84 -3.49
CA LEU A 120 4.54 -13.44 -4.15
C LEU A 120 4.77 -14.89 -3.70
N GLU A 121 4.54 -15.19 -2.41
CA GLU A 121 4.66 -16.55 -1.87
C GLU A 121 3.42 -17.42 -2.14
N GLY A 122 2.32 -16.84 -2.65
CA GLY A 122 1.06 -17.56 -2.88
C GLY A 122 0.31 -17.91 -1.59
N ILE A 123 0.63 -17.27 -0.47
CA ILE A 123 0.16 -17.62 0.87
C ILE A 123 -0.90 -16.62 1.37
N GLY A 124 -2.04 -17.15 1.81
CA GLY A 124 -3.09 -16.38 2.47
C GLY A 124 -2.82 -16.11 3.95
N GLY A 125 -3.67 -15.32 4.60
CA GLY A 125 -3.54 -15.02 6.03
C GLY A 125 -4.69 -14.22 6.63
N GLU A 126 -4.62 -13.95 7.92
CA GLU A 126 -5.66 -13.22 8.66
C GLU A 126 -5.53 -11.70 8.46
N ILE A 127 -6.49 -11.09 7.76
CA ILE A 127 -6.70 -9.63 7.65
C ILE A 127 -8.20 -9.28 7.58
N LEU A 128 -8.63 -8.45 8.53
CA LEU A 128 -9.07 -7.07 8.27
C LEU A 128 -10.00 -6.78 7.04
N LYS A 129 -11.32 -6.89 7.19
CA LYS A 129 -12.43 -6.41 6.29
C LYS A 129 -13.43 -5.57 7.15
N ASP A 130 -14.11 -4.47 6.77
CA ASP A 130 -14.79 -4.04 5.54
C ASP A 130 -14.68 -2.52 5.23
N TRP A 131 -14.77 -2.18 3.93
CA TRP A 131 -15.59 -1.08 3.34
C TRP A 131 -15.53 -1.12 1.79
N LEU A 132 -16.45 -1.87 1.16
CA LEU A 132 -16.89 -1.68 -0.23
C LEU A 132 -18.38 -2.08 -0.27
N PRO A 133 -19.32 -1.15 -0.47
CA PRO A 133 -20.74 -1.49 -0.56
C PRO A 133 -21.06 -2.13 -1.93
N ASN A 134 -22.05 -3.03 -1.92
CA ASN A 134 -22.81 -3.48 -3.09
C ASN A 134 -22.04 -4.25 -4.19
N ILE A 135 -21.49 -5.42 -3.84
CA ILE A 135 -21.40 -6.55 -4.77
C ILE A 135 -22.02 -7.76 -4.09
N THR A 136 -23.16 -8.22 -4.59
CA THR A 136 -23.76 -9.51 -4.22
C THR A 136 -22.76 -10.62 -4.58
N PRO A 137 -22.39 -11.52 -3.65
CA PRO A 137 -21.50 -12.61 -3.98
C PRO A 137 -22.18 -13.51 -5.03
N PRO A 138 -21.52 -13.81 -6.17
CA PRO A 138 -22.06 -14.80 -7.10
C PRO A 138 -22.18 -16.17 -6.41
N PRO A 139 -23.13 -17.02 -6.83
CA PRO A 139 -23.37 -18.31 -6.19
C PRO A 139 -22.10 -19.17 -6.16
N LEU A 140 -21.96 -19.96 -5.09
CA LEU A 140 -20.81 -20.84 -4.88
C LEU A 140 -20.81 -21.94 -5.94
N VAL A 141 -19.96 -21.78 -6.95
CA VAL A 141 -19.68 -22.84 -7.95
C VAL A 141 -18.69 -23.83 -7.35
N ASP A 142 -19.03 -25.12 -7.44
CA ASP A 142 -18.18 -26.22 -6.98
C ASP A 142 -16.78 -26.15 -7.61
N THR A 143 -15.75 -26.29 -6.77
CA THR A 143 -14.33 -26.11 -7.12
C THR A 143 -13.65 -27.45 -7.50
N SER A 144 -14.44 -28.51 -7.74
CA SER A 144 -13.97 -29.83 -8.15
C SER A 144 -13.36 -29.92 -9.56
N ARG A 145 -13.55 -28.90 -10.41
CA ARG A 145 -12.87 -28.76 -11.71
C ARG A 145 -11.98 -27.53 -11.73
N GLY A 146 -10.71 -27.74 -12.10
CA GLY A 146 -9.72 -26.67 -12.23
C GLY A 146 -10.17 -25.63 -13.26
N LEU A 147 -10.54 -24.45 -12.79
CA LEU A 147 -10.80 -23.29 -13.63
C LEU A 147 -9.48 -22.85 -14.27
N PRO A 148 -9.43 -22.63 -15.61
CA PRO A 148 -8.22 -22.11 -16.25
C PRO A 148 -7.87 -20.75 -15.67
N GLU A 149 -6.59 -20.47 -15.49
CA GLU A 149 -6.12 -19.15 -15.07
C GLU A 149 -6.64 -18.08 -16.04
N MET A 150 -7.62 -17.28 -15.60
CA MET A 150 -7.94 -16.02 -16.27
C MET A 150 -6.75 -15.08 -16.09
N LYS A 151 -5.78 -15.17 -17.01
CA LYS A 151 -4.71 -14.19 -17.15
C LYS A 151 -5.34 -12.82 -17.26
N GLU A 152 -5.10 -11.96 -16.26
CA GLU A 152 -5.55 -10.57 -16.27
C GLU A 152 -5.02 -9.88 -17.54
N GLN A 153 -5.84 -9.79 -18.58
CA GLN A 153 -5.58 -8.97 -19.75
C GLN A 153 -5.64 -7.51 -19.32
N LYS A 154 -4.45 -7.01 -18.96
CA LYS A 154 -4.14 -5.63 -18.61
C LYS A 154 -4.30 -4.78 -19.87
N TRP A 155 -5.24 -3.84 -19.85
CA TRP A 155 -5.34 -2.86 -20.93
C TRP A 155 -4.26 -1.78 -20.75
N ILE A 156 -3.44 -1.64 -21.78
CA ILE A 156 -2.37 -0.66 -21.87
C ILE A 156 -2.83 0.36 -22.90
N HIS A 157 -3.07 1.58 -22.45
CA HIS A 157 -3.41 2.71 -23.29
C HIS A 157 -2.18 3.60 -23.47
N GLU A 158 -2.14 4.33 -24.58
CA GLU A 158 -1.25 5.47 -24.74
C GLU A 158 -1.98 6.74 -24.29
N GLY A 159 -1.22 7.71 -23.79
CA GLY A 159 -1.77 8.97 -23.33
C GLY A 159 -0.69 10.02 -23.09
N LEU A 160 -1.13 11.27 -23.00
CA LEU A 160 -0.28 12.44 -22.85
C LEU A 160 -0.38 12.98 -21.41
N ILE A 161 0.78 13.24 -20.81
CA ILE A 161 0.86 13.87 -19.49
C ILE A 161 0.46 15.34 -19.61
N THR A 162 -0.67 15.73 -19.03
CA THR A 162 -1.14 17.13 -19.07
C THR A 162 -0.68 17.94 -17.86
N GLU A 163 -0.62 17.34 -16.68
CA GLU A 163 -0.25 18.02 -15.43
C GLU A 163 0.59 17.10 -14.52
N SER A 164 1.63 17.64 -13.88
CA SER A 164 2.36 16.98 -12.80
C SER A 164 1.85 17.44 -11.44
N LEU A 165 1.24 16.54 -10.66
CA LEU A 165 0.57 16.91 -9.41
C LEU A 165 1.54 16.92 -8.19
N PRO A 166 1.31 17.77 -7.16
CA PRO A 166 2.18 17.90 -5.97
C PRO A 166 2.27 16.68 -5.03
N ASN A 167 1.77 15.53 -5.46
CA ASN A 167 1.82 14.22 -4.79
C ASN A 167 2.64 13.18 -5.59
N GLY A 168 3.20 13.55 -6.74
CA GLY A 168 3.92 12.62 -7.63
C GLY A 168 3.02 11.73 -8.48
N MET A 169 1.73 12.07 -8.59
CA MET A 169 0.85 11.60 -9.65
C MET A 169 0.88 12.59 -10.83
N PHE A 170 0.32 12.17 -11.95
CA PHE A 170 0.20 12.94 -13.16
C PHE A 170 -1.24 12.85 -13.67
N ARG A 171 -1.79 13.93 -14.23
CA ARG A 171 -2.96 13.80 -15.10
C ARG A 171 -2.49 13.27 -16.43
N VAL A 172 -3.16 12.22 -16.91
CA VAL A 172 -2.88 11.58 -18.19
C VAL A 172 -4.16 11.63 -19.00
N HIS A 173 -4.16 12.38 -20.09
CA HIS A 173 -5.25 12.33 -21.05
C HIS A 173 -5.00 11.12 -21.96
N LEU A 174 -5.94 10.18 -21.99
CA LEU A 174 -5.87 9.03 -22.89
C LEU A 174 -6.33 9.47 -24.28
N ASP A 175 -5.78 8.87 -25.33
CA ASP A 175 -6.06 9.32 -26.70
C ASP A 175 -7.55 9.18 -27.12
N ASN A 176 -8.35 8.39 -26.38
CA ASN A 176 -9.78 8.13 -26.65
C ASN A 176 -10.71 8.24 -25.41
N GLU A 177 -10.25 8.71 -24.25
CA GLU A 177 -11.03 8.67 -22.99
C GLU A 177 -10.78 9.89 -22.07
N ASP A 178 -11.58 9.99 -21.00
CA ASP A 178 -11.45 11.01 -19.94
C ASP A 178 -10.03 11.09 -19.33
N PRO A 179 -9.62 12.24 -18.77
CA PRO A 179 -8.32 12.40 -18.12
C PRO A 179 -8.22 11.59 -16.81
N ILE A 180 -7.32 10.61 -16.77
CA ILE A 180 -7.10 9.71 -15.63
C ILE A 180 -5.90 10.12 -14.79
N LEU A 181 -5.84 9.65 -13.53
CA LEU A 181 -4.72 9.89 -12.62
C LEU A 181 -3.68 8.78 -12.72
N GLY A 182 -2.55 9.09 -13.36
CA GLY A 182 -1.40 8.22 -13.55
C GLY A 182 -0.39 8.29 -12.42
N TYR A 183 0.04 7.15 -11.87
CA TYR A 183 1.20 7.09 -10.97
C TYR A 183 2.39 6.35 -11.60
N VAL A 184 3.59 6.81 -11.29
CA VAL A 184 4.83 6.27 -11.87
C VAL A 184 5.15 4.89 -11.31
N SER A 185 5.28 3.88 -12.18
CA SER A 185 5.66 2.51 -11.81
C SER A 185 7.05 2.45 -11.16
N GLY A 186 7.25 1.46 -10.29
CA GLY A 186 8.53 1.24 -9.61
C GLY A 186 9.72 1.02 -10.54
N ARG A 187 9.50 0.51 -11.77
CA ARG A 187 10.55 0.37 -12.80
C ARG A 187 11.05 1.74 -13.26
N ILE A 188 10.15 2.66 -13.64
CA ILE A 188 10.51 4.02 -14.03
C ILE A 188 11.20 4.76 -12.87
N ARG A 189 10.70 4.61 -11.63
CA ARG A 189 11.33 5.20 -10.43
C ARG A 189 12.76 4.70 -10.20
N ARG A 190 13.01 3.39 -10.31
CA ARG A 190 14.35 2.78 -10.17
C ARG A 190 15.29 3.18 -11.30
N SER A 191 14.76 3.43 -12.50
CA SER A 191 15.53 3.92 -13.65
C SER A 191 15.75 5.44 -13.67
N PHE A 192 15.34 6.17 -12.61
CA PHE A 192 15.42 7.63 -12.50
C PHE A 192 14.80 8.42 -13.68
N ILE A 193 13.91 7.78 -14.45
CA ILE A 193 13.25 8.39 -15.61
C ILE A 193 12.28 9.46 -15.10
N ARG A 194 12.60 10.72 -15.36
CA ARG A 194 11.68 11.85 -15.11
C ARG A 194 10.54 11.82 -16.12
N ILE A 195 9.35 12.14 -15.64
CA ILE A 195 8.14 12.36 -16.44
C ILE A 195 7.73 13.82 -16.23
N LEU A 196 7.42 14.51 -17.32
CA LEU A 196 7.07 15.92 -17.40
C LEU A 196 5.74 16.10 -18.15
N PRO A 197 5.03 17.22 -17.94
CA PRO A 197 3.95 17.64 -18.85
C PRO A 197 4.43 17.67 -20.31
N GLY A 198 3.58 17.20 -21.23
CA GLY A 198 3.89 17.01 -22.65
C GLY A 198 4.46 15.63 -23.01
N ASP A 199 4.88 14.81 -22.04
CA ASP A 199 5.37 13.46 -22.34
C ASP A 199 4.25 12.53 -22.82
N LYS A 200 4.51 11.76 -23.88
CA LYS A 200 3.71 10.56 -24.21
C LYS A 200 4.13 9.38 -23.34
N VAL A 201 3.16 8.66 -22.80
CA VAL A 201 3.39 7.54 -21.88
C VAL A 201 2.49 6.35 -22.22
N LYS A 202 2.93 5.14 -21.85
CA LYS A 202 2.07 3.97 -21.76
C LYS A 202 1.57 3.81 -20.33
N ILE A 203 0.26 3.66 -20.18
CA ILE A 203 -0.43 3.58 -18.90
C ILE A 203 -1.30 2.32 -18.85
N GLU A 204 -1.06 1.51 -17.82
CA GLU A 204 -1.81 0.31 -17.48
C GLU A 204 -3.03 0.72 -16.65
N VAL A 205 -4.24 0.60 -17.22
CA VAL A 205 -5.50 1.01 -16.57
C VAL A 205 -6.16 -0.20 -15.90
N SER A 206 -6.77 0.01 -14.74
CA SER A 206 -7.44 -1.06 -13.99
C SER A 206 -8.86 -1.30 -14.51
N ARG A 207 -9.23 -2.56 -14.79
CA ARG A 207 -10.63 -2.92 -15.11
C ARG A 207 -11.65 -2.59 -14.01
N TYR A 208 -11.18 -2.32 -12.79
CA TYR A 208 -12.02 -2.05 -11.61
C TYR A 208 -12.06 -0.56 -11.21
N ASP A 209 -11.21 0.29 -11.79
CA ASP A 209 -11.16 1.74 -11.53
C ASP A 209 -10.54 2.41 -12.76
N SER A 210 -11.37 2.86 -13.69
CA SER A 210 -10.93 3.58 -14.89
C SER A 210 -10.36 4.96 -14.57
N THR A 211 -10.63 5.54 -13.39
CA THR A 211 -10.16 6.89 -13.03
C THR A 211 -8.66 6.95 -12.73
N ARG A 212 -7.99 5.80 -12.62
CA ARG A 212 -6.56 5.69 -12.26
C ARG A 212 -5.82 4.65 -13.08
N GLY A 213 -4.58 4.98 -13.41
CA GLY A 213 -3.69 4.08 -14.12
C GLY A 213 -2.24 4.12 -13.61
N ARG A 214 -1.46 3.15 -14.05
CA ARG A 214 -0.04 3.01 -13.71
C ARG A 214 0.81 3.30 -14.94
N ILE A 215 1.63 4.34 -14.87
CA ILE A 215 2.55 4.69 -15.95
C ILE A 215 3.69 3.65 -15.98
N ILE A 216 3.68 2.80 -17.01
CA ILE A 216 4.62 1.69 -17.17
C ILE A 216 5.83 2.05 -18.05
N TYR A 217 5.66 3.01 -18.97
CA TYR A 217 6.74 3.46 -19.86
C TYR A 217 6.56 4.93 -20.27
N ARG A 218 7.68 5.66 -20.47
CA ARG A 218 7.71 6.97 -21.15
C ARG A 218 8.20 6.73 -22.57
N LEU A 219 7.39 7.10 -23.56
CA LEU A 219 7.78 7.04 -24.96
C LEU A 219 8.82 8.15 -25.22
N ARG A 220 9.96 7.79 -25.83
CA ARG A 220 10.88 8.79 -26.37
C ARG A 220 10.28 9.30 -27.69
N ASN A 221 10.13 10.62 -27.82
CA ASN A 221 9.90 11.21 -29.14
C ASN A 221 11.11 10.87 -30.03
N LYS A 222 10.84 10.38 -31.24
CA LYS A 222 11.87 10.08 -32.26
C LYS A 222 12.29 11.30 -33.09
N TYR A 223 11.78 12.49 -32.77
CA TYR A 223 12.17 13.76 -33.40
C TYR A 223 13.30 14.41 -32.61
N SER A 224 14.50 13.86 -32.80
CA SER A 224 15.79 14.43 -32.37
C SER A 224 16.89 13.97 -33.33
N ASN A 225 16.59 14.02 -34.62
CA ASN A 225 17.55 14.04 -35.72
C ASN A 225 17.30 15.35 -36.46
N ASP A 226 18.08 16.37 -36.10
CA ASP A 226 18.88 17.22 -36.99
C ASP A 226 19.90 17.96 -36.09
#